data_AF-A0A958BKR6-F1
#
_entry.id   AF-A0A958BKR6-F1
#
_cell.length_a   1.000
_cell.length_b   1.000
_cell.length_c   1.000
_cell.angle_alpha   90.00
_cell.angle_beta   90.00
_cell.angle_gamma   90.00
#
_symmetry.space_group_name_H-M   'P 1'
#
loop_
_entity.id
_entity.type
_entity.pdbx_description
1 polymer ?
#
loop_
_entity_poly.entity_id
_entity_poly.type
_entity_poly.pdbx_seq_one_letter_code
_entity_poly.pdbx_strand_id
1 'polypeptide(L)' 'GLSIARGIIEAHHGTIHAANRSKRGAVFSFEIPLWGDPAAQLAGSGDPLLSAPRLAENS' A
#
# COMPACT_ATOMS: atom_id res chain seq x y z
N GLY A 1 11.16 10.87 12.50
CA GLY A 1 10.21 10.42 11.45
C GLY A 1 10.38 8.95 11.17
N LEU A 2 11.45 8.56 10.47
CA LEU A 2 11.62 7.19 9.97
C LEU A 2 11.61 6.10 11.05
N SER A 3 12.18 6.36 12.23
CA SER A 3 12.14 5.42 13.36
C SER A 3 10.72 5.14 13.87
N ILE A 4 9.84 6.15 13.86
CA ILE A 4 8.42 6.00 14.23
C ILE A 4 7.70 5.18 13.17
N ALA A 5 7.88 5.52 11.89
CA ALA A 5 7.29 4.78 10.78
C ALA A 5 7.72 3.30 10.81
N ARG A 6 9.01 3.04 11.06
CA ARG A 6 9.55 1.69 11.24
C ARG A 6 8.87 0.95 12.38
N GLY A 7 8.75 1.56 13.55
CA GLY A 7 8.06 0.94 14.70
C GLY A 7 6.61 0.57 14.41
N ILE A 8 5.87 1.43 13.71
CA ILE A 8 4.49 1.15 13.28
C ILE A 8 4.45 -0.02 12.31
N ILE A 9 5.29 0.00 11.27
CA ILE A 9 5.29 -1.02 10.21
C ILE A 9 5.71 -2.39 10.77
N GLU A 10 6.77 -2.45 11.58
CA GLU A 10 7.24 -3.69 12.20
C GLU A 10 6.22 -4.25 13.20
N ALA A 11 5.48 -3.39 13.91
CA ALA A 11 4.39 -3.82 14.79
C ALA A 11 3.21 -4.49 14.03
N HIS A 12 3.05 -4.19 12.74
CA HIS A 12 2.09 -4.83 11.85
C HIS A 12 2.70 -6.00 11.05
N HIS A 13 3.85 -6.53 11.48
CA HIS A 13 4.59 -7.59 10.79
C HIS A 13 5.05 -7.23 9.37
N GLY A 14 5.17 -5.93 9.08
CA GLY A 14 5.66 -5.42 7.81
C GLY A 14 7.16 -5.16 7.78
N THR A 15 7.62 -4.70 6.62
CA THR A 15 9.00 -4.31 6.36
C THR A 15 9.05 -2.91 5.75
N ILE A 16 10.15 -2.18 5.98
CA ILE A 16 10.39 -0.87 5.38
C ILE A 16 11.82 -0.79 4.84
N HIS A 17 11.96 -0.22 3.64
CA HIS A 17 13.22 0.02 2.96
C HIS A 17 13.37 1.51 2.66
N ALA A 18 14.57 2.03 2.88
CA ALA A 18 14.96 3.37 2.48
C ALA A 18 16.11 3.25 1.48
N ALA A 19 15.94 3.81 0.30
CA ALA A 19 16.96 3.83 -0.74
C ALA A 19 17.23 5.26 -1.19
N ASN A 20 18.51 5.61 -1.29
CA ASN A 20 18.91 6.85 -1.94
C ASN A 20 18.88 6.64 -3.45
N ARG A 21 18.14 7.48 -4.19
CA ARG A 21 18.25 7.53 -5.64
C ARG A 21 19.22 8.64 -6.00
N SER A 22 20.46 8.25 -6.31
CA SER A 22 21.51 9.18 -6.74
C SER A 22 20.98 10.18 -7.76
N LYS A 23 21.16 11.48 -7.47
CA LYS A 23 20.70 12.64 -8.27
C LYS A 23 19.17 12.85 -8.34
N ARG A 24 18.34 12.07 -7.64
CA ARG A 24 16.86 12.19 -7.67
C ARG A 24 16.17 12.17 -6.30
N GLY A 25 16.92 12.24 -5.20
CA GLY A 25 16.39 12.26 -3.84
C GLY A 25 16.31 10.86 -3.21
N ALA A 26 15.34 10.63 -2.33
CA ALA A 26 15.18 9.36 -1.61
C ALA A 26 13.83 8.69 -1.94
N VAL A 27 13.80 7.36 -1.90
CA VAL A 27 12.59 6.55 -1.98
C VAL A 27 12.47 5.72 -0.71
N PHE A 28 11.27 5.72 -0.15
CA PHE A 28 10.90 4.88 0.98
C PHE A 28 9.78 3.96 0.51
N SER A 29 9.93 2.66 0.71
CA SER A 29 8.96 1.64 0.34
C SER A 29 8.72 0.73 1.53
N PHE A 30 7.48 0.27 1.70
CA PHE A 30 7.12 -0.63 2.77
C PHE A 30 6.13 -1.68 2.30
N GLU A 31 6.11 -2.80 2.99
CA GLU A 31 5.24 -3.93 2.74
C GLU A 31 4.53 -4.30 4.04
N ILE A 32 3.24 -4.60 3.97
CA ILE A 32 2.43 -5.04 5.11
C ILE A 32 1.71 -6.31 4.67
N PRO A 33 1.75 -7.40 5.47
CA PRO A 33 0.96 -8.59 5.20
C PRO A 33 -0.53 -8.27 5.18
N LEU A 34 -1.24 -8.70 4.14
CA LEU A 34 -2.70 -8.67 4.11
C LEU A 34 -3.24 -9.94 4.75
N TRP A 35 -4.08 -9.81 5.77
CA TRP A 35 -4.78 -10.95 6.37
C TRP A 35 -6.13 -11.16 5.70
N GLY A 36 -6.29 -12.31 5.08
CA GLY A 36 -7.49 -12.67 4.31
C GLY A 36 -7.36 -12.36 2.83
N ASP A 37 -8.39 -12.69 2.07
CA ASP A 37 -8.48 -12.34 0.66
C ASP A 37 -9.00 -10.89 0.54
N PRO A 38 -8.18 -9.94 0.07
CA PRO A 38 -8.62 -8.56 -0.10
C PRO A 38 -9.80 -8.44 -1.08
N ALA A 39 -9.92 -9.33 -2.07
CA ALA A 39 -11.08 -9.35 -2.96
C ALA A 39 -12.35 -9.78 -2.21
N ALA A 40 -12.25 -10.73 -1.27
CA ALA A 40 -13.38 -11.14 -0.44
C ALA A 40 -13.81 -10.04 0.54
N GLN A 41 -12.87 -9.27 1.09
CA GLN A 41 -13.18 -8.11 1.96
C GLN A 41 -13.82 -6.95 1.19
N LEU A 42 -13.43 -6.74 -0.07
CA LEU A 42 -14.02 -5.73 -0.95
C LEU A 42 -15.40 -6.15 -1.49
N ALA A 43 -15.62 -7.45 -1.73
CA ALA A 43 -16.90 -7.97 -2.18
C ALA A 43 -17.99 -7.89 -1.08
N GLY A 44 -17.60 -7.95 0.20
CA GLY A 44 -18.51 -7.85 1.34
C GLY A 44 -18.89 -6.42 1.77
N SER A 45 -18.16 -5.39 1.31
CA SER A 45 -18.40 -4.00 1.73
C SER A 45 -19.53 -3.31 0.98
N GLY A 46 -20.05 -3.90 -0.11
CA GLY A 46 -21.15 -3.34 -0.91
C GLY A 46 -20.86 -1.95 -1.47
N ASP A 47 -19.60 -1.50 -1.46
CA ASP A 47 -19.23 -0.14 -1.85
C ASP A 47 -19.14 -0.04 -3.39
N PRO A 48 -20.10 0.66 -4.05
CA PRO A 48 -20.18 0.68 -5.51
C PRO A 48 -18.99 1.41 -6.16
N LEU A 49 -18.22 2.21 -5.41
CA LEU A 49 -17.06 2.94 -5.95
C LEU A 49 -15.85 2.05 -6.27
N LEU A 50 -15.81 0.83 -5.73
CA LEU A 50 -14.74 -0.15 -6.00
C LEU A 50 -15.15 -1.24 -7.01
N SER A 51 -16.43 -1.27 -7.39
CA SER A 51 -16.99 -2.24 -8.34
C SER A 51 -16.98 -1.76 -9.80
N ALA A 52 -16.72 -0.47 -10.05
CA ALA A 52 -16.67 0.04 -11.41
C ALA A 52 -15.35 -0.38 -12.10
N PRO A 53 -15.39 -1.07 -13.25
CA PRO A 53 -14.19 -1.21 -14.07
C PRO A 53 -13.75 0.20 -14.45
N ARG A 54 -12.48 0.55 -14.23
CA ARG A 54 -11.92 1.83 -14.66
C ARG A 54 -12.23 2.00 -16.14
N LEU A 55 -13.21 2.86 -16.44
CA LEU A 55 -13.56 3.24 -17.80
C LEU A 55 -12.28 3.69 -18.48
N ALA A 56 -11.97 2.99 -19.57
CA ALA A 56 -10.76 3.11 -20.34
C ALA A 56 -10.34 4.57 -20.52
N GLU A 57 -9.05 4.78 -20.32
CA GLU A 57 -8.35 6.04 -20.45
C GLU A 57 -8.64 6.71 -21.81
N ASN A 58 -9.09 7.96 -21.75
CA ASN A 58 -9.08 9.04 -22.74
C ASN A 58 -9.05 8.71 -24.24
N SER A 59 -10.14 9.04 -24.93
CA SER A 59 -10.17 9.38 -26.37
C SER A 59 -9.56 10.76 -26.65
#